data_AF-A0A7S1M5Z3-F1
#
_entry.id   AF-A0A7S1M5Z3-F1
#
_cell.length_a   1.000
_cell.length_b   1.000
_cell.length_c   1.000
_cell.angle_alpha   90.00
_cell.angle_beta   90.00
_cell.angle_gamma   90.00
#
_symmetry.space_group_name_H-M   'P 1'
#
loop_
_entity.id
_entity.type
_entity.pdbx_description
1 polymer ?
#
loop_
_entity_poly.entity_id
_entity_poly.type
_entity_poly.pdbx_seq_one_letter_code
_entity_poly.pdbx_strand_id
1 'polypeptide(L)'
;IGTGGLERSECGTIVSNWLRSDGRGIDTAFVYRDQPVVAKAIADAGLDRRSLFITSKVPGCIGTKDAVEVNLRQLGTDYIDLMLIHFPRLGDCSEAWATLEDYHARGVLRAIGVSNFKRRDLKHLLRSATVVPAVNQIQHNVLKHDDDTIAFSRANNITIEAYSPLGRGGHSG
;
A
#
# COMPACT_ATOMS: atom_id res chain seq x y z
N ILE A 1 -5.79 2.72 -9.50
CA ILE A 1 -4.56 3.16 -10.19
C ILE A 1 -3.39 3.14 -9.22
N GLY A 2 -2.20 2.67 -9.61
CA GLY A 2 -0.99 2.75 -8.79
C GLY A 2 -0.04 3.82 -9.31
N THR A 3 0.57 4.60 -8.43
CA THR A 3 1.45 5.73 -8.80
C THR A 3 2.94 5.41 -8.78
N GLY A 4 3.31 4.19 -8.37
CA GLY A 4 4.71 3.75 -8.29
C GLY A 4 5.42 3.75 -9.64
N GLY A 5 6.57 4.43 -9.70
CA GLY A 5 7.42 4.50 -10.90
C GLY A 5 7.07 5.63 -11.88
N LEU A 6 6.08 6.47 -11.57
CA LEU A 6 5.75 7.66 -12.34
C LEU A 6 6.68 8.83 -11.99
N GLU A 7 6.93 9.71 -12.95
CA GLU A 7 7.47 11.04 -12.65
C GLU A 7 6.42 11.87 -11.88
N ARG A 8 6.88 12.72 -10.96
CA ARG A 8 5.95 13.49 -10.10
C ARG A 8 5.07 14.46 -10.90
N SER A 9 5.62 15.03 -11.96
CA SER A 9 4.90 15.89 -12.92
C SER A 9 3.74 15.17 -13.60
N GLU A 10 3.88 13.87 -13.86
CA GLU A 10 2.87 13.06 -14.54
C GLU A 10 1.83 12.48 -13.57
N CYS A 11 2.23 12.20 -12.33
CA CYS A 11 1.39 11.56 -11.31
C CYS A 11 0.07 12.32 -11.09
N GLY A 12 0.10 13.65 -10.94
CA GLY A 12 -1.11 14.46 -10.75
C GLY A 12 -2.08 14.37 -11.93
N THR A 13 -1.56 14.39 -13.17
CA THR A 13 -2.35 14.27 -14.39
C THR A 13 -2.98 12.88 -14.51
N ILE A 14 -2.22 11.82 -14.23
CA ILE A 14 -2.71 10.44 -14.27
C ILE A 14 -3.81 10.21 -13.24
N VAL A 15 -3.63 10.69 -12.00
CA VAL A 15 -4.66 10.59 -10.97
C VAL A 15 -5.91 11.39 -11.37
N SER A 16 -5.75 12.60 -11.89
CA SER A 16 -6.88 13.42 -12.35
C SER A 16 -7.68 12.74 -13.45
N ASN A 17 -7.01 12.14 -14.44
CA ASN A 17 -7.66 11.40 -15.53
C ASN A 17 -8.36 10.14 -15.02
N TRP A 18 -7.75 9.42 -14.07
CA TRP A 18 -8.37 8.27 -13.41
C TRP A 18 -9.66 8.66 -12.70
N LEU A 19 -9.64 9.74 -11.91
CA LEU A 19 -10.83 10.23 -11.18
C LEU A 19 -11.95 10.66 -12.13
N ARG A 20 -11.62 11.33 -13.24
CA ARG A 20 -12.56 11.72 -14.31
C ARG A 20 -13.14 10.53 -15.07
N SER A 21 -12.47 9.38 -15.04
CA SER A 21 -12.95 8.13 -15.65
C SER A 21 -13.69 7.24 -14.63
N ASP A 22 -14.27 7.86 -13.60
CA ASP A 22 -14.95 7.20 -12.47
C ASP A 22 -14.09 6.24 -11.63
N GLY A 23 -12.77 6.36 -11.76
CA GLY A 23 -11.83 5.68 -10.90
C GLY A 23 -11.93 6.14 -9.45
N ARG A 24 -11.90 5.21 -8.50
CA ARG A 24 -11.99 5.50 -7.05
C ARG A 24 -10.86 4.92 -6.21
N GLY A 25 -10.12 3.93 -6.71
CA GLY A 25 -8.97 3.35 -6.03
C GLY A 25 -7.65 4.00 -6.42
N ILE A 26 -6.87 4.48 -5.45
CA ILE A 26 -5.55 5.10 -5.65
C ILE A 26 -4.54 4.42 -4.72
N ASP A 27 -3.48 3.89 -5.29
CA ASP A 27 -2.35 3.29 -4.57
C ASP A 27 -1.10 4.17 -4.74
N THR A 28 -0.57 4.66 -3.63
CA THR A 28 0.66 5.45 -3.52
C THR A 28 1.56 4.86 -2.42
N ALA A 29 2.65 5.52 -2.06
CA ALA A 29 3.52 5.16 -0.95
C ALA A 29 4.36 6.35 -0.48
N PHE A 30 4.74 6.35 0.80
CA PHE A 30 5.65 7.34 1.39
C PHE A 30 6.90 7.58 0.53
N VAL A 31 7.48 6.49 0.02
CA VAL A 31 8.76 6.53 -0.71
C VAL A 31 8.63 7.10 -2.12
N TYR A 32 7.42 7.19 -2.68
CA TYR A 32 7.19 7.76 -4.02
C TYR A 32 7.28 9.29 -4.00
N ARG A 33 7.04 9.92 -2.83
CA ARG A 33 7.10 11.37 -2.63
C ARG A 33 6.17 12.16 -3.56
N ASP A 34 5.07 11.54 -3.95
CA ASP A 34 4.03 12.07 -4.85
C ASP A 34 2.70 12.36 -4.13
N GLN A 35 2.55 11.95 -2.87
CA GLN A 35 1.32 12.14 -2.09
C GLN A 35 0.76 13.57 -2.09
N PRO A 36 1.58 14.64 -2.02
CA PRO A 36 1.06 16.01 -2.14
C PRO A 36 0.38 16.31 -3.49
N VAL A 37 0.90 15.74 -4.61
CA VAL A 37 0.25 15.92 -5.92
C VAL A 37 -0.99 15.05 -6.07
N VAL A 38 -1.02 13.87 -5.44
CA VAL A 38 -2.21 13.03 -5.33
C VAL A 38 -3.31 13.76 -4.54
N ALA A 39 -2.97 14.34 -3.39
CA ALA A 39 -3.89 15.09 -2.56
C ALA A 39 -4.50 16.28 -3.31
N LYS A 40 -3.66 17.02 -4.04
CA LYS A 40 -4.13 18.11 -4.90
C LYS A 40 -5.13 17.63 -5.96
N ALA A 41 -4.81 16.53 -6.67
CA ALA A 41 -5.71 15.99 -7.70
C ALA A 41 -7.06 15.54 -7.12
N ILE A 42 -7.07 14.96 -5.92
CA ILE A 42 -8.30 14.59 -5.21
C ILE A 42 -9.11 15.84 -4.84
N ALA A 43 -8.46 16.87 -4.28
CA ALA A 43 -9.12 18.11 -3.90
C ALA A 43 -9.72 18.83 -5.10
N ASP A 44 -8.97 18.93 -6.20
CA ASP A 44 -9.42 19.56 -7.45
C ASP A 44 -10.61 18.80 -8.09
N ALA A 45 -10.72 17.48 -7.86
CA ALA A 45 -11.85 16.68 -8.34
C ALA A 45 -13.14 16.90 -7.54
N GLY A 46 -13.06 17.48 -6.33
CA GLY A 46 -14.24 17.77 -5.50
C GLY A 46 -15.04 16.55 -5.05
N LEU A 47 -14.41 15.36 -5.06
CA LEU A 47 -15.06 14.11 -4.67
C LEU A 47 -15.10 13.97 -3.14
N ASP A 48 -16.19 13.39 -2.62
CA ASP A 48 -16.25 13.00 -1.21
C ASP A 48 -15.13 12.00 -0.93
N ARG A 49 -14.33 12.28 0.11
CA ARG A 49 -13.26 11.39 0.58
C ARG A 49 -13.77 9.97 0.84
N ARG A 50 -15.02 9.80 1.28
CA ARG A 50 -15.64 8.47 1.53
C ARG A 50 -15.94 7.69 0.26
N SER A 51 -15.98 8.35 -0.90
CA SER A 51 -16.15 7.69 -2.20
C SER A 51 -14.83 7.13 -2.76
N LEU A 52 -13.70 7.42 -2.12
CA LEU A 52 -12.37 7.04 -2.55
C LEU A 52 -11.81 5.92 -1.68
N PHE A 53 -11.02 5.04 -2.30
CA PHE A 53 -10.21 4.03 -1.62
C PHE A 53 -8.74 4.39 -1.82
N ILE A 54 -8.07 4.84 -0.76
CA ILE A 54 -6.66 5.24 -0.78
C ILE A 54 -5.82 4.19 -0.08
N THR A 55 -4.91 3.57 -0.84
CA THR A 55 -3.83 2.74 -0.33
C THR A 55 -2.55 3.56 -0.23
N SER A 56 -1.86 3.51 0.91
CA SER A 56 -0.48 4.00 1.02
C SER A 56 0.40 3.02 1.78
N LYS A 57 1.70 3.32 1.85
CA LYS A 57 2.70 2.41 2.42
C LYS A 57 3.71 3.15 3.29
N VAL A 58 3.98 2.62 4.48
CA VAL A 58 5.14 3.01 5.27
C VAL A 58 6.41 2.36 4.68
N PRO A 59 7.60 2.99 4.75
CA PRO A 59 8.79 2.53 4.03
C PRO A 59 9.27 1.11 4.36
N GLY A 60 9.02 0.66 5.59
CA GLY A 60 9.47 -0.62 6.12
C GLY A 60 9.17 -0.73 7.61
N CYS A 61 10.07 -1.38 8.34
CA CYS A 61 9.80 -1.87 9.70
C CYS A 61 10.32 -0.96 10.82
N ILE A 62 10.76 0.25 10.47
CA ILE A 62 11.32 1.26 11.39
C ILE A 62 10.63 2.60 11.13
N GLY A 63 10.39 3.39 12.20
CA GLY A 63 9.81 4.73 12.08
C GLY A 63 8.36 4.73 11.63
N THR A 64 7.64 3.62 11.83
CA THR A 64 6.29 3.39 11.33
C THR A 64 5.30 4.46 11.80
N LYS A 65 5.37 4.86 13.07
CA LYS A 65 4.49 5.90 13.63
C LYS A 65 4.63 7.22 12.88
N ASP A 66 5.85 7.73 12.74
CA ASP A 66 6.12 8.98 12.04
C ASP A 66 5.75 8.90 10.56
N ALA A 67 5.99 7.74 9.94
CA ALA A 67 5.62 7.50 8.55
C ALA A 67 4.10 7.55 8.35
N VAL A 68 3.30 6.93 9.23
CA VAL A 68 1.83 7.01 9.17
C VAL A 68 1.36 8.47 9.27
N GLU A 69 1.89 9.22 10.24
CA GLU A 69 1.53 10.62 10.46
C GLU A 69 1.89 11.52 9.27
N VAL A 70 3.06 11.31 8.66
CA VAL A 70 3.45 12.01 7.42
C VAL A 70 2.52 11.64 6.27
N ASN A 71 2.14 10.37 6.12
CA ASN A 71 1.23 9.94 5.08
C ASN A 71 -0.13 10.66 5.17
N LEU A 72 -0.72 10.70 6.37
CA LEU A 72 -1.99 11.40 6.63
C LEU A 72 -1.88 12.88 6.27
N ARG A 73 -0.83 13.56 6.74
CA ARG A 73 -0.58 14.98 6.43
C ARG A 73 -0.39 15.24 4.94
N GLN A 74 0.42 14.43 4.25
CA GLN A 74 0.70 14.64 2.83
C GLN A 74 -0.50 14.34 1.94
N LEU A 75 -1.35 13.40 2.33
CA LEU A 75 -2.61 13.10 1.63
C LEU A 75 -3.75 14.04 2.02
N GLY A 76 -3.59 14.84 3.08
CA GLY A 76 -4.61 15.76 3.57
C GLY A 76 -5.87 15.04 4.04
N THR A 77 -5.73 13.90 4.74
CA THR A 77 -6.84 13.05 5.18
C THR A 77 -6.62 12.56 6.61
N ASP A 78 -7.71 12.39 7.37
CA ASP A 78 -7.68 11.90 8.75
C ASP A 78 -7.68 10.36 8.83
N TYR A 79 -7.94 9.69 7.71
CA TYR A 79 -7.87 8.23 7.61
C TYR A 79 -7.36 7.74 6.25
N ILE A 80 -6.82 6.52 6.25
CA ILE A 80 -6.35 5.79 5.05
C ILE A 80 -7.10 4.45 4.98
N ASP A 81 -7.54 4.07 3.78
CA ASP A 81 -8.37 2.87 3.59
C ASP A 81 -7.55 1.60 3.74
N LEU A 82 -6.32 1.59 3.19
CA LEU A 82 -5.37 0.50 3.35
C LEU A 82 -3.96 1.04 3.58
N MET A 83 -3.33 0.68 4.69
CA MET A 83 -1.91 0.98 4.95
C MET A 83 -1.07 -0.28 4.91
N LEU A 84 -0.02 -0.25 4.09
CA LEU A 84 0.88 -1.39 3.91
C LEU A 84 2.27 -1.13 4.50
N ILE A 85 2.92 -2.16 5.07
CA ILE A 85 4.38 -2.17 5.22
C ILE A 85 4.98 -2.45 3.85
N HIS A 86 5.69 -1.50 3.24
CA HIS A 86 6.10 -1.57 1.84
C HIS A 86 7.09 -2.71 1.53
N PHE A 87 8.04 -2.95 2.43
CA PHE A 87 8.97 -4.07 2.34
C PHE A 87 9.39 -4.51 3.75
N PRO A 88 9.67 -5.81 3.99
CA PRO A 88 10.24 -6.29 5.23
C PRO A 88 11.75 -5.98 5.32
N ARG A 89 12.14 -4.71 5.12
CA ARG A 89 13.54 -4.27 5.18
C ARG A 89 14.00 -4.20 6.64
N LEU A 90 15.24 -4.64 6.87
CA LEU A 90 15.97 -4.51 8.14
C LEU A 90 15.46 -5.39 9.31
N GLY A 91 14.68 -6.44 9.05
CA GLY A 91 14.42 -7.52 10.02
C GLY A 91 12.96 -7.71 10.40
N ASP A 92 12.72 -7.96 11.69
CA ASP A 92 11.40 -8.25 12.26
C ASP A 92 10.50 -7.01 12.23
N CYS A 93 9.32 -7.17 11.65
CA CYS A 93 8.34 -6.10 11.48
C CYS A 93 7.22 -6.16 12.53
N SER A 94 7.37 -6.96 13.58
CA SER A 94 6.37 -7.12 14.65
C SER A 94 6.03 -5.79 15.34
N GLU A 95 7.03 -4.96 15.65
CA GLU A 95 6.80 -3.64 16.29
C GLU A 95 6.11 -2.66 15.32
N ALA A 96 6.57 -2.62 14.07
CA ALA A 96 5.93 -1.85 13.02
C ALA A 96 4.46 -2.28 12.82
N TRP A 97 4.19 -3.58 12.85
CA TRP A 97 2.85 -4.13 12.71
C TRP A 97 1.97 -3.80 13.90
N ALA A 98 2.45 -3.97 15.13
CA ALA A 98 1.75 -3.56 16.34
C ALA A 98 1.39 -2.07 16.32
N THR A 99 2.28 -1.23 15.78
CA THR A 99 1.97 0.18 15.54
C THR A 99 0.80 0.35 14.57
N LEU A 100 0.78 -0.36 13.44
CA LEU A 100 -0.34 -0.30 12.49
C LEU A 100 -1.65 -0.84 13.11
N GLU A 101 -1.58 -1.89 13.94
CA GLU A 101 -2.72 -2.44 14.69
C GLU A 101 -3.33 -1.39 15.63
N ASP A 102 -2.51 -0.60 16.34
CA ASP A 102 -2.99 0.48 17.19
C ASP A 102 -3.73 1.58 16.39
N TYR A 103 -3.16 2.03 15.26
CA TYR A 103 -3.87 3.00 14.39
C TYR A 103 -5.15 2.41 13.77
N HIS A 104 -5.16 1.10 13.49
CA HIS A 104 -6.33 0.40 12.99
C HIS A 104 -7.43 0.34 14.05
N ALA A 105 -7.11 -0.01 15.29
CA ALA A 105 -8.04 -0.01 16.41
C ALA A 105 -8.66 1.38 16.67
N ARG A 106 -7.89 2.45 16.43
CA ARG A 106 -8.37 3.84 16.51
C ARG A 106 -9.19 4.29 15.29
N GLY A 107 -9.30 3.47 14.25
CA GLY A 107 -10.06 3.77 13.02
C GLY A 107 -9.37 4.73 12.05
N VAL A 108 -8.11 5.11 12.32
CA VAL A 108 -7.27 5.95 11.44
C VAL A 108 -6.85 5.17 10.21
N LEU A 109 -6.59 3.87 10.36
CA LEU A 109 -6.35 2.94 9.26
C LEU A 109 -7.54 1.99 9.16
N ARG A 110 -8.28 2.00 8.05
CA ARG A 110 -9.48 1.14 7.90
C ARG A 110 -9.12 -0.33 7.74
N ALA A 111 -8.03 -0.59 7.02
CA ALA A 111 -7.40 -1.89 6.91
C ALA A 111 -5.88 -1.74 6.95
N ILE A 112 -5.20 -2.80 7.37
CA ILE A 112 -3.75 -2.88 7.41
C ILE A 112 -3.27 -4.13 6.68
N GLY A 113 -2.13 -4.02 6.01
CA GLY A 113 -1.58 -5.10 5.21
C GLY A 113 -0.07 -4.97 5.04
N VAL A 114 0.49 -5.83 4.21
CA VAL A 114 1.92 -5.86 3.92
C VAL A 114 2.15 -5.84 2.41
N SER A 115 3.38 -5.56 2.00
CA SER A 115 3.80 -5.65 0.62
C SER A 115 5.17 -6.28 0.54
N ASN A 116 5.37 -7.16 -0.44
CA ASN A 116 6.62 -7.89 -0.67
C ASN A 116 7.04 -8.85 0.45
N PHE A 117 6.11 -9.25 1.32
CA PHE A 117 6.40 -10.24 2.36
C PHE A 117 6.39 -11.64 1.74
N LYS A 118 7.42 -12.42 2.00
CA LYS A 118 7.49 -13.83 1.62
C LYS A 118 6.80 -14.69 2.69
N ARG A 119 6.52 -15.96 2.36
CA ARG A 119 6.00 -16.95 3.32
C ARG A 119 6.74 -16.94 4.67
N ARG A 120 8.07 -16.85 4.67
CA ARG A 120 8.88 -16.80 5.90
C ARG A 120 8.53 -15.58 6.75
N ASP A 121 8.44 -14.42 6.12
CA ASP A 121 8.21 -13.15 6.80
C ASP A 121 6.76 -13.09 7.34
N LEU A 122 5.79 -13.56 6.55
CA LEU A 122 4.40 -13.73 6.99
C LEU A 122 4.30 -14.68 8.18
N LYS A 123 4.94 -15.86 8.11
CA LYS A 123 4.94 -16.82 9.22
C LYS A 123 5.54 -16.22 10.49
N HIS A 124 6.58 -15.39 10.36
CA HIS A 124 7.20 -14.72 11.50
C HIS A 124 6.25 -13.69 12.12
N LEU A 125 5.65 -12.84 11.28
CA LEU A 125 4.71 -11.79 11.68
C LEU A 125 3.47 -12.36 12.38
N LEU A 126 2.88 -13.42 11.82
CA LEU A 126 1.64 -14.02 12.32
C LEU A 126 1.77 -14.67 13.71
N ARG A 127 2.98 -14.80 14.28
CA ARG A 127 3.13 -15.31 15.65
C ARG A 127 2.74 -14.28 16.72
N SER A 128 2.82 -13.00 16.38
CA SER A 128 2.57 -11.87 17.29
C SER A 128 1.43 -10.97 16.82
N ALA A 129 1.08 -11.01 15.53
CA ALA A 129 -0.04 -10.26 14.97
C ALA A 129 -1.36 -10.64 15.64
N THR A 130 -2.09 -9.64 16.10
CA THR A 130 -3.46 -9.77 16.62
C THR A 130 -4.50 -9.57 15.52
N VAL A 131 -4.15 -8.81 14.49
CA VAL A 131 -4.91 -8.57 13.27
C VAL A 131 -4.17 -9.22 12.11
N VAL A 132 -4.82 -10.14 11.42
CA VAL A 132 -4.26 -10.76 10.21
C VAL A 132 -4.15 -9.70 9.10
N PRO A 133 -3.01 -9.59 8.38
CA PRO A 133 -2.89 -8.68 7.26
C PRO A 133 -4.01 -8.91 6.23
N ALA A 134 -4.79 -7.88 5.91
CA ALA A 134 -5.88 -8.01 4.96
C ALA A 134 -5.36 -8.33 3.55
N VAL A 135 -4.19 -7.77 3.22
CA VAL A 135 -3.55 -7.86 1.90
C VAL A 135 -2.05 -8.12 2.06
N ASN A 136 -1.49 -8.93 1.17
CA ASN A 136 -0.07 -8.93 0.82
C ASN A 136 0.10 -8.51 -0.64
N GLN A 137 0.52 -7.26 -0.86
CA GLN A 137 0.70 -6.71 -2.20
C GLN A 137 2.07 -7.12 -2.76
N ILE A 138 2.10 -7.95 -3.80
CA ILE A 138 3.35 -8.56 -4.33
C ILE A 138 3.48 -8.36 -5.83
N GLN A 139 4.73 -8.44 -6.34
CA GLN A 139 4.94 -8.53 -7.78
C GLN A 139 4.40 -9.87 -8.26
N HIS A 140 3.39 -9.83 -9.12
CA HIS A 140 2.79 -11.04 -9.67
C HIS A 140 2.38 -10.80 -11.13
N ASN A 141 2.87 -11.65 -12.03
CA ASN A 141 2.49 -11.69 -13.44
C ASN A 141 2.83 -13.07 -14.02
N VAL A 142 2.45 -13.31 -15.27
CA VAL A 142 2.70 -14.58 -15.97
C VAL A 142 4.17 -15.03 -16.01
N LEU A 143 5.13 -14.11 -15.86
CA LEU A 143 6.57 -14.41 -15.86
C LEU A 143 7.17 -14.50 -14.46
N LYS A 144 6.47 -13.98 -13.44
CA LYS A 144 6.99 -13.88 -12.07
C LYS A 144 5.89 -14.15 -11.07
N HIS A 145 5.94 -15.33 -10.47
CA HIS A 145 5.02 -15.79 -9.45
C HIS A 145 5.78 -16.44 -8.28
N ASP A 146 5.16 -16.44 -7.12
CA ASP A 146 5.67 -17.04 -5.88
C ASP A 146 4.53 -17.86 -5.27
N ASP A 147 4.35 -19.07 -5.81
CA ASP A 147 3.18 -19.90 -5.53
C ASP A 147 3.13 -20.31 -4.06
N ASP A 148 4.29 -20.51 -3.43
CA ASP A 148 4.39 -20.78 -2.00
C ASP A 148 3.85 -19.63 -1.14
N THR A 149 4.22 -18.39 -1.47
CA THR A 149 3.71 -17.21 -0.76
C THR A 149 2.23 -16.98 -1.05
N ILE A 150 1.76 -17.25 -2.27
CA ILE A 150 0.33 -17.15 -2.64
C ILE A 150 -0.49 -18.18 -1.87
N ALA A 151 -0.07 -19.44 -1.89
CA ALA A 151 -0.76 -20.53 -1.19
C ALA A 151 -0.78 -20.28 0.32
N PHE A 152 0.34 -19.84 0.91
CA PHE A 152 0.40 -19.49 2.32
C PHE A 152 -0.51 -18.32 2.66
N SER A 153 -0.52 -17.25 1.85
CA SER A 153 -1.41 -16.11 2.05
C SER A 153 -2.87 -16.54 2.04
N ARG A 154 -3.29 -17.33 1.03
CA ARG A 154 -4.65 -17.87 0.93
C ARG A 154 -5.05 -18.72 2.14
N ALA A 155 -4.17 -19.63 2.57
CA ALA A 155 -4.41 -20.48 3.73
C ALA A 155 -4.57 -19.71 5.06
N ASN A 156 -4.07 -18.48 5.12
CA ASN A 156 -4.15 -17.60 6.29
C ASN A 156 -5.13 -16.44 6.09
N ASN A 157 -6.02 -16.50 5.09
CA ASN A 157 -7.01 -15.45 4.78
C ASN A 157 -6.39 -14.07 4.45
N ILE A 158 -5.20 -14.07 3.83
CA ILE A 158 -4.51 -12.86 3.35
C ILE A 158 -4.75 -12.76 1.84
N THR A 159 -5.36 -11.66 1.39
CA THR A 159 -5.61 -11.42 -0.04
C THR A 159 -4.30 -11.08 -0.75
N ILE A 160 -4.08 -11.64 -1.94
CA ILE A 160 -2.98 -11.22 -2.82
C ILE A 160 -3.45 -10.08 -3.70
N GLU A 161 -2.75 -8.94 -3.63
CA GLU A 161 -2.91 -7.83 -4.56
C GLU A 161 -1.68 -7.75 -5.47
N ALA A 162 -1.86 -7.86 -6.78
CA ALA A 162 -0.76 -7.87 -7.72
C ALA A 162 -0.34 -6.45 -8.12
N TYR A 163 0.96 -6.14 -8.04
CA TYR A 163 1.55 -5.00 -8.76
C TYR A 163 2.43 -5.47 -9.92
N SER A 164 2.67 -4.56 -10.87
CA SER A 164 3.25 -4.87 -12.19
C SER A 164 2.57 -6.09 -12.86
N PRO A 165 1.22 -6.10 -12.97
CA PRO A 165 0.47 -7.26 -13.45
C PRO A 165 0.75 -7.58 -14.93
N LEU A 166 1.17 -6.58 -15.71
CA LEU A 166 1.55 -6.73 -17.12
C LEU A 166 3.07 -6.96 -17.31
N GLY A 167 3.82 -7.19 -16.22
CA GLY A 167 5.28 -7.16 -16.22
C GLY A 167 5.84 -5.74 -16.26
N ARG A 168 7.17 -5.63 -16.27
CA ARG A 168 7.84 -4.39 -16.72
C ARG A 168 8.01 -4.54 -18.22
N GLY A 169 7.53 -3.58 -19.01
CA GLY A 169 7.76 -3.58 -20.46
C GLY A 169 9.25 -3.77 -20.73
N GLY A 170 9.60 -4.92 -21.29
CA GLY A 170 11.00 -5.23 -21.58
C GLY A 170 11.52 -4.26 -22.61
N HIS A 171 12.43 -3.39 -22.21
CA HIS A 171 13.48 -2.95 -23.13
C HIS A 171 14.58 -4.00 -23.01
N SER A 172 14.41 -5.08 -23.76
CA SER A 172 15.54 -5.91 -24.17
C SER A 172 16.28 -5.14 -25.26
N GLY A 173 17.41 -4.56 -24.87
CA GLY A 173 18.50 -4.09 -25.72
C GLY A 173 19.80 -4.45 -25.03
#